data_AF-A0A7Z9F1E3-F1
#
_entry.id   AF-A0A7Z9F1E3-F1
#
_cell.length_a   1.000
_cell.length_b   1.000
_cell.length_c   1.000
_cell.angle_alpha   90.00
_cell.angle_beta   90.00
_cell.angle_gamma   90.00
#
_symmetry.space_group_name_H-M   'P 1'
#
loop_
_entity.id
_entity.type
_entity.pdbx_description
1 polymer ?
#
loop_
_entity_poly.entity_id
_entity_poly.type
_entity_poly.pdbx_seq_one_letter_code
_entity_poly.pdbx_strand_id
1 'polypeptide(L)'
;MNSKNYDVAIIGLGAMGSASAYHLARRGLRVIGFDRHSPPHDQGSSHGETRIIREAYAEGVAYVKIVQRAYELWAELEEESGRDLYLQTGGMMFGSDGSDMIAGAETSA
;
A
#
# COMPACT_ATOMS: atom_id res chain seq x y z
N MET A 1 13.61 -27.16 -24.57
CA MET A 1 13.04 -26.48 -23.39
C MET A 1 11.93 -25.57 -23.87
N ASN A 2 10.69 -25.74 -23.40
CA ASN A 2 9.61 -24.83 -23.76
C ASN A 2 9.79 -23.53 -22.97
N SER A 3 10.08 -22.42 -23.66
CA SER A 3 10.20 -21.11 -23.01
C SER A 3 8.83 -20.68 -22.52
N LYS A 4 8.68 -20.45 -21.20
CA LYS A 4 7.50 -19.77 -20.67
C LYS A 4 7.71 -18.27 -20.84
N ASN A 5 6.92 -17.65 -21.71
CA ASN A 5 6.94 -16.21 -21.89
C ASN A 5 6.05 -15.54 -20.82
N TYR A 6 6.49 -14.42 -20.30
CA TYR A 6 5.75 -13.55 -19.38
C TYR A 6 5.76 -12.13 -19.94
N ASP A 7 4.75 -11.36 -19.59
CA ASP A 7 4.57 -9.99 -20.08
C ASP A 7 5.22 -8.98 -19.11
N VAL A 8 5.24 -9.30 -17.81
CA VAL A 8 5.89 -8.48 -16.77
C VAL A 8 6.65 -9.36 -15.77
N ALA A 9 7.86 -8.93 -15.41
CA ALA A 9 8.63 -9.50 -14.31
C ALA A 9 8.69 -8.49 -13.14
N ILE A 10 8.43 -8.95 -11.92
CA ILE A 10 8.48 -8.14 -10.70
C ILE A 10 9.60 -8.68 -9.80
N ILE A 11 10.52 -7.79 -9.41
CA ILE A 11 11.63 -8.11 -8.50
C ILE A 11 11.31 -7.53 -7.12
N GLY A 12 11.07 -8.41 -6.16
CA GLY A 12 10.52 -8.11 -4.84
C GLY A 12 9.00 -8.24 -4.82
N LEU A 13 8.48 -9.20 -4.04
CA LEU A 13 7.05 -9.46 -3.79
C LEU A 13 6.64 -9.04 -2.37
N GLY A 14 7.24 -7.97 -1.85
CA GLY A 14 6.73 -7.26 -0.66
C GLY A 14 5.41 -6.52 -0.94
N ALA A 15 5.01 -5.58 -0.07
CA ALA A 15 3.74 -4.86 -0.20
C ALA A 15 3.49 -4.26 -1.61
N MET A 16 4.45 -3.49 -2.13
CA MET A 16 4.30 -2.83 -3.44
C MET A 16 4.33 -3.83 -4.61
N GLY A 17 5.21 -4.82 -4.53
CA GLY A 17 5.40 -5.82 -5.57
C GLY A 17 4.21 -6.76 -5.72
N SER A 18 3.69 -7.26 -4.59
CA SER A 18 2.50 -8.10 -4.57
C SER A 18 1.25 -7.36 -5.03
N ALA A 19 1.06 -6.09 -4.61
CA ALA A 19 -0.04 -5.26 -5.11
C ALA A 19 0.05 -5.05 -6.63
N SER A 20 1.25 -4.77 -7.14
CA SER A 20 1.51 -4.64 -8.59
C SER A 20 1.20 -5.95 -9.33
N ALA A 21 1.68 -7.09 -8.81
CA ALA A 21 1.43 -8.40 -9.40
C ALA A 21 -0.06 -8.71 -9.49
N TYR A 22 -0.79 -8.49 -8.39
CA TYR A 22 -2.23 -8.69 -8.30
C TYR A 22 -2.99 -7.85 -9.35
N HIS A 23 -2.75 -6.53 -9.40
CA HIS A 23 -3.46 -5.67 -10.34
C HIS A 23 -3.10 -5.91 -11.81
N LEU A 24 -1.85 -6.28 -12.12
CA LEU A 24 -1.43 -6.61 -13.47
C LEU A 24 -2.01 -7.95 -13.93
N ALA A 25 -1.99 -8.98 -13.06
CA ALA A 25 -2.58 -10.28 -13.35
C ALA A 25 -4.10 -10.17 -13.54
N ARG A 26 -4.80 -9.37 -12.73
CA ARG A 26 -6.24 -9.09 -12.87
C ARG A 26 -6.60 -8.41 -14.20
N ARG A 27 -5.65 -7.73 -14.84
CA ARG A 27 -5.80 -7.16 -16.21
C ARG A 27 -5.49 -8.17 -17.32
N GLY A 28 -5.23 -9.43 -16.98
CA GLY A 28 -4.98 -10.52 -17.93
C GLY A 28 -3.52 -10.68 -18.36
N LEU A 29 -2.58 -9.96 -17.74
CA LEU A 29 -1.15 -10.09 -18.05
C LEU A 29 -0.55 -11.33 -17.37
N ARG A 30 0.39 -11.99 -18.06
CA ARG A 30 1.20 -13.06 -17.47
C ARG A 30 2.34 -12.43 -16.69
N VAL A 31 2.20 -12.43 -15.36
CA VAL A 31 3.19 -11.85 -14.45
C VAL A 31 4.03 -12.95 -13.83
N ILE A 32 5.34 -12.76 -13.78
CA ILE A 32 6.26 -13.56 -12.97
C ILE A 32 6.83 -12.69 -11.85
N GLY A 33 6.75 -13.18 -10.63
CA GLY A 33 7.27 -12.50 -9.45
C GLY A 33 8.45 -13.24 -8.84
N PHE A 34 9.43 -12.49 -8.37
CA PHE A 34 10.60 -13.01 -7.66
C PHE A 34 10.71 -12.31 -6.31
N ASP A 35 11.03 -13.07 -5.27
CA ASP A 35 11.41 -12.51 -3.99
C ASP A 35 12.59 -13.30 -3.41
N ARG A 36 13.39 -12.64 -2.57
CA ARG A 36 14.52 -13.27 -1.90
C ARG A 36 14.03 -14.28 -0.84
N HIS A 37 12.87 -14.01 -0.25
CA HIS A 37 12.24 -14.83 0.77
C HIS A 37 10.85 -15.29 0.29
N SER A 38 10.08 -15.97 1.15
CA SER A 38 8.69 -16.34 0.86
C SER A 38 7.75 -15.34 1.54
N PRO A 39 7.12 -14.39 0.83
CA PRO A 39 6.17 -13.46 1.44
C PRO A 39 4.91 -14.16 1.97
N PRO A 40 4.27 -13.63 3.04
CA PRO A 40 4.80 -12.58 3.90
C PRO A 40 5.95 -13.10 4.78
N HIS A 41 6.95 -12.27 5.06
CA HIS A 41 8.11 -12.61 5.89
C HIS A 41 8.58 -11.41 6.74
N ASP A 42 9.46 -11.67 7.70
CA ASP A 42 9.99 -10.68 8.65
C ASP A 42 11.29 -9.98 8.21
N GLN A 43 11.89 -10.41 7.10
CA GLN A 43 13.14 -9.85 6.58
C GLN A 43 12.98 -8.55 5.74
N GLY A 44 11.84 -7.85 5.81
CA GLY A 44 11.57 -6.64 5.02
C GLY A 44 10.52 -5.71 5.65
N SER A 45 10.25 -4.55 5.06
CA SER A 45 9.51 -3.46 5.74
C SER A 45 7.99 -3.66 5.91
N SER A 46 7.45 -4.81 5.50
CA SER A 46 6.00 -5.12 5.58
C SER A 46 5.63 -5.97 6.81
N HIS A 47 6.61 -6.41 7.61
CA HIS A 47 6.39 -7.25 8.78
C HIS A 47 5.75 -6.49 9.96
N GLY A 48 5.34 -7.20 11.00
CA GLY A 48 4.54 -6.61 12.07
C GLY A 48 3.08 -6.47 11.64
N GLU A 49 2.18 -6.45 12.62
CA GLU A 49 0.78 -6.78 12.36
C GLU A 49 0.01 -5.65 11.68
N THR A 50 0.33 -4.38 12.01
CA THR A 50 -0.50 -3.24 11.62
C THR A 50 0.32 -2.12 10.98
N ARG A 51 -0.37 -1.28 10.21
CA ARG A 51 0.15 -0.04 9.60
C ARG A 51 -0.91 1.04 9.67
N ILE A 52 -0.45 2.27 9.91
CA ILE A 52 -1.32 3.46 9.88
C ILE A 52 -1.48 3.91 8.42
N ILE A 53 -2.72 4.22 8.04
CA ILE A 53 -3.08 4.99 6.85
C ILE A 53 -3.71 6.32 7.32
N ARG A 54 -3.40 7.43 6.64
CA ARG A 54 -3.84 8.79 7.01
C ARG A 54 -4.18 9.59 5.76
N GLU A 55 -5.18 10.45 5.85
CA GLU A 55 -5.49 11.42 4.80
C GLU A 55 -4.85 12.79 5.07
N ALA A 56 -4.91 13.28 6.32
CA ALA A 56 -4.11 14.40 6.77
C ALA A 56 -2.62 14.03 6.71
N TYR A 57 -1.95 14.55 5.69
CA TYR A 57 -0.61 14.18 5.24
C TYR A 57 0.34 15.36 5.42
N ALA A 58 1.02 15.38 6.57
CA ALA A 58 2.03 16.39 6.91
C ALA A 58 3.12 16.54 5.83
N GLU A 59 3.40 15.45 5.10
CA GLU A 59 4.41 15.36 4.06
C GLU A 59 3.98 16.05 2.74
N GLY A 60 2.71 16.44 2.62
CA GLY A 60 2.23 17.35 1.57
C GLY A 60 0.97 16.89 0.84
N VAL A 61 0.21 17.87 0.35
CA VAL A 61 -1.11 17.70 -0.32
C VAL A 61 -1.08 16.78 -1.56
N ALA A 62 0.09 16.60 -2.18
CA ALA A 62 0.24 15.72 -3.34
C ALA A 62 -0.13 14.25 -3.02
N TYR A 63 -0.02 13.84 -1.74
CA TYR A 63 -0.36 12.49 -1.30
C TYR A 63 -1.85 12.26 -1.08
N VAL A 64 -2.66 13.32 -0.90
CA VAL A 64 -4.09 13.20 -0.55
C VAL A 64 -4.85 12.39 -1.59
N LYS A 65 -4.67 12.70 -2.88
CA LYS A 65 -5.33 11.93 -3.96
C LYS A 65 -4.87 10.48 -4.03
N ILE A 66 -3.60 10.23 -3.69
CA ILE A 66 -3.04 8.87 -3.70
C ILE A 66 -3.67 8.05 -2.57
N VAL A 67 -3.76 8.61 -1.36
CA VAL A 67 -4.30 7.88 -0.22
C VAL A 67 -5.81 7.73 -0.26
N GLN A 68 -6.55 8.69 -0.84
CA GLN A 68 -7.98 8.53 -1.14
C GLN A 68 -8.22 7.31 -2.05
N ARG A 69 -7.45 7.19 -3.15
CA ARG A 69 -7.53 5.98 -3.99
C ARG A 69 -7.06 4.72 -3.25
N ALA A 70 -6.12 4.83 -2.32
CA ALA A 70 -5.69 3.70 -1.52
C ALA A 70 -6.81 3.19 -0.60
N TYR A 71 -7.62 4.07 0.01
CA TYR A 71 -8.79 3.66 0.81
C TYR A 71 -9.81 2.87 -0.03
N GLU A 72 -10.11 3.34 -1.24
CA GLU A 72 -11.00 2.63 -2.16
C GLU A 72 -10.45 1.23 -2.49
N LEU A 73 -9.15 1.14 -2.79
CA LEU A 73 -8.49 -0.14 -3.10
C LEU A 73 -8.42 -1.09 -1.90
N TRP A 74 -8.26 -0.57 -0.68
CA TRP A 74 -8.32 -1.39 0.53
C TRP A 74 -9.72 -1.96 0.75
N ALA A 75 -10.77 -1.15 0.55
CA ALA A 75 -12.16 -1.62 0.62
C ALA A 75 -12.47 -2.68 -0.45
N GLU A 76 -12.05 -2.45 -1.70
CA GLU A 76 -12.17 -3.44 -2.79
C GLU A 76 -11.47 -4.77 -2.43
N LEU A 77 -10.24 -4.70 -1.87
CA LEU A 77 -9.48 -5.89 -1.48
C LEU A 77 -10.11 -6.62 -0.28
N GLU A 78 -10.66 -5.88 0.67
CA GLU A 78 -11.38 -6.41 1.83
C GLU A 78 -12.59 -7.24 1.36
N GLU A 79 -13.40 -6.67 0.46
CA GLU A 79 -14.55 -7.34 -0.15
C GLU A 79 -14.15 -8.60 -0.93
N GLU A 80 -13.15 -8.50 -1.81
CA GLU A 80 -12.73 -9.63 -2.66
C GLU A 80 -12.08 -10.76 -1.86
N SER A 81 -11.35 -10.44 -0.79
CA SER A 81 -10.65 -11.43 0.03
C SER A 81 -11.53 -12.02 1.14
N GLY A 82 -12.62 -11.35 1.52
CA GLY A 82 -13.49 -11.74 2.63
C GLY A 82 -12.79 -11.71 4.00
N ARG A 83 -11.72 -10.91 4.12
CA ARG A 83 -10.91 -10.76 5.34
C ARG A 83 -11.04 -9.33 5.83
N ASP A 84 -11.08 -9.11 7.14
CA ASP A 84 -10.95 -7.77 7.70
C ASP A 84 -9.50 -7.27 7.53
N LEU A 85 -9.31 -6.18 6.77
CA LEU A 85 -8.02 -5.60 6.42
C LEU A 85 -7.85 -4.16 6.93
N TYR A 86 -8.94 -3.41 7.07
CA TYR A 86 -8.95 -2.04 7.54
C TYR A 86 -9.82 -1.88 8.78
N LEU A 87 -9.18 -1.46 9.88
CA LEU A 87 -9.86 -1.05 11.10
C LEU A 87 -9.83 0.47 11.20
N GLN A 88 -11.00 1.12 11.12
CA GLN A 88 -11.10 2.56 11.30
C GLN A 88 -10.96 2.96 12.77
N THR A 89 -9.72 3.18 13.21
CA THR A 89 -9.40 3.63 14.58
C THR A 89 -9.50 5.14 14.77
N GLY A 90 -9.60 5.90 13.67
CA GLY A 90 -9.27 7.33 13.67
C GLY A 90 -7.76 7.58 13.78
N GLY A 91 -7.39 8.85 13.86
CA GLY A 91 -5.99 9.27 14.01
C GLY A 91 -5.89 10.59 14.77
N MET A 92 -4.81 10.75 15.53
CA MET A 92 -4.51 11.99 16.25
C MET A 92 -3.10 12.44 15.88
N MET A 93 -2.98 13.71 15.48
CA MET A 93 -1.72 14.39 15.30
C MET A 93 -1.68 15.58 16.25
N PHE A 94 -0.60 15.73 17.00
CA PHE A 94 -0.41 16.82 17.95
C PHE A 94 1.05 17.26 17.92
N GLY A 95 1.27 18.54 18.17
CA GLY A 95 2.57 19.18 18.10
C GLY A 95 2.46 20.64 18.49
N SER A 96 3.59 21.33 18.53
CA SER A 96 3.59 22.78 18.75
C SER A 96 2.88 23.49 17.61
N ASP A 97 2.18 24.57 17.97
CA ASP A 97 1.57 25.47 17.00
C ASP A 97 2.62 25.98 16.00
N GLY A 98 2.25 26.05 14.72
CA GLY A 98 3.11 26.45 13.62
C GLY A 98 4.26 25.48 13.27
N SER A 99 4.33 24.29 13.87
CA SER A 99 5.31 23.28 13.44
C SER A 99 5.01 22.76 12.04
N ASP A 100 6.05 22.45 11.25
CA ASP A 100 5.90 21.96 9.86
C ASP A 100 4.94 20.77 9.75
N MET A 101 4.95 19.89 10.75
CA MET A 101 4.06 18.72 10.82
C MET A 101 2.58 19.13 10.90
N ILE A 102 2.26 20.07 11.79
CA ILE A 102 0.89 20.53 12.01
C ILE A 102 0.42 21.36 10.81
N ALA A 103 1.24 22.30 10.35
CA ALA A 103 0.90 23.11 9.18
C ALA A 103 0.67 22.26 7.91
N GLY A 104 1.49 21.23 7.70
CA GLY A 104 1.33 20.30 6.59
C GLY A 104 0.05 19.46 6.70
N ALA A 105 -0.27 18.99 7.90
CA ALA A 105 -1.50 18.23 8.15
C ALA A 105 -2.75 19.08 7.99
N GLU A 106 -2.75 20.32 8.47
CA GLU A 106 -3.87 21.27 8.28
C GLU A 106 -4.10 21.62 6.81
N THR A 107 -3.03 21.78 6.04
CA THR A 107 -3.12 22.13 4.61
C THR A 107 -3.64 20.95 3.77
N SER A 108 -3.54 19.72 4.27
CA SER A 108 -3.96 18.49 3.59
C SER A 108 -5.25 17.88 4.10
N ALA A 109 -5.83 18.46 5.16
CA ALA A 109 -7.10 18.03 5.76
C ALA A 109 -8.34 18.59 5.03
#